data_AF-A0A2M6W8B5-F1
#
_entry.id   AF-A0A2M6W8B5-F1
#
_cell.length_a   1.000
_cell.length_b   1.000
_cell.length_c   1.000
_cell.angle_alpha   90.00
_cell.angle_beta   90.00
_cell.angle_gamma   90.00
#
_symmetry.space_group_name_H-M   'P 1'
#
loop_
_entity.id
_entity.type
_entity.pdbx_description
1 polymer ?
#
loop_
_entity_poly.entity_id
_entity_poly.type
_entity_poly.pdbx_seq_one_letter_code
_entity_poly.pdbx_strand_id
1 'polypeptide(L)'
;MARRVFFSFHFERDVWRVGQVRNCWLTKPDRKSAGYWDAAKWEEVKRQGDEAIKRWINNALSGTSVTVVLIGAETNSRKWVDYEIERSKKIGNGMLGIYIHNIRDQSRNRDTKGKNPFDYWYTTENEQKTYYSSLYSTYDWVNDDGYNNLGGWIAKAAKDAGR
;
A
#
# COMPACT_ATOMS: atom_id res chain seq x y z
N MET A 1 17.53 -10.85 6.76
CA MET A 1 16.28 -10.92 7.55
C MET A 1 15.10 -10.72 6.61
N ALA A 2 14.04 -11.53 6.73
CA ALA A 2 12.87 -11.44 5.86
C ALA A 2 12.10 -10.13 6.08
N ARG A 3 11.90 -9.33 5.03
CA ARG A 3 11.17 -8.06 5.12
C ARG A 3 9.67 -8.32 5.06
N ARG A 4 8.93 -7.87 6.08
CA ARG A 4 7.46 -7.90 6.12
C ARG A 4 6.91 -6.59 5.60
N VAL A 5 6.15 -6.68 4.51
CA VAL A 5 5.57 -5.52 3.81
C VAL A 5 4.06 -5.54 3.97
N PHE A 6 3.48 -4.41 4.34
CA PHE A 6 2.03 -4.20 4.34
C PHE A 6 1.59 -3.62 2.99
N PHE A 7 0.53 -4.16 2.39
CA PHE A 7 -0.06 -3.62 1.17
C PHE A 7 -1.40 -2.95 1.48
N SER A 8 -1.49 -1.64 1.25
CA SER A 8 -2.69 -0.82 1.38
C SER A 8 -3.33 -0.64 0.01
N PHE A 9 -4.63 -0.92 -0.13
CA PHE A 9 -5.33 -0.83 -1.42
C PHE A 9 -6.85 -0.81 -1.26
N HIS A 10 -7.56 -0.58 -2.36
CA HIS A 10 -9.01 -0.64 -2.38
C HIS A 10 -9.52 -2.08 -2.62
N PHE A 11 -9.98 -2.74 -1.54
CA PHE A 11 -10.37 -4.15 -1.52
C PHE A 11 -11.52 -4.54 -2.46
N GLU A 12 -12.47 -3.67 -2.81
CA GLU A 12 -13.63 -4.10 -3.62
C GLU A 12 -13.31 -4.10 -5.12
N ARG A 13 -12.46 -3.18 -5.57
CA ARG A 13 -12.18 -2.96 -7.01
C ARG A 13 -10.85 -3.55 -7.47
N ASP A 14 -9.82 -3.50 -6.62
CA ASP A 14 -8.44 -3.67 -7.08
C ASP A 14 -7.84 -5.03 -6.76
N VAL A 15 -8.58 -5.95 -6.11
CA VAL A 15 -8.08 -7.27 -5.66
C VAL A 15 -7.36 -8.04 -6.78
N TRP A 16 -7.90 -8.02 -8.00
CA TRP A 16 -7.28 -8.72 -9.13
C TRP A 16 -5.92 -8.11 -9.50
N ARG A 17 -5.86 -6.78 -9.66
CA ARG A 17 -4.64 -6.05 -10.02
C ARG A 17 -3.58 -6.15 -8.93
N VAL A 18 -4.02 -6.03 -7.67
CA VAL A 18 -3.20 -6.18 -6.47
C VAL A 18 -2.61 -7.59 -6.35
N GLY A 19 -3.37 -8.61 -6.73
CA GLY A 19 -2.91 -10.00 -6.77
C GLY A 19 -1.63 -10.17 -7.59
N GLN A 20 -1.50 -9.47 -8.72
CA GLN A 20 -0.31 -9.50 -9.57
C GLN A 20 0.92 -8.95 -8.85
N VAL A 21 0.80 -7.76 -8.24
CA VAL A 21 1.87 -7.10 -7.49
C VAL A 21 2.32 -7.95 -6.29
N ARG A 22 1.34 -8.49 -5.55
CA ARG A 22 1.60 -9.30 -4.35
C ARG A 22 2.25 -10.63 -4.69
N ASN A 23 1.78 -11.34 -5.71
CA ASN A 23 2.38 -12.60 -6.13
C ASN A 23 3.82 -12.40 -6.59
N CYS A 24 4.11 -11.28 -7.26
CA CYS A 24 5.48 -10.89 -7.60
C CYS A 24 6.37 -10.69 -6.35
N TRP A 25 5.81 -10.17 -5.24
CA TRP A 25 6.54 -10.06 -3.98
C TRP A 25 6.74 -11.42 -3.29
N LEU A 26 5.69 -12.23 -3.17
CA LEU A 26 5.69 -13.47 -2.40
C LEU A 26 6.48 -14.62 -3.05
N THR A 27 6.66 -14.60 -4.37
CA THR A 27 7.40 -15.64 -5.11
C THR A 27 8.92 -15.51 -4.98
N LYS A 28 9.43 -14.46 -4.35
CA LYS A 28 10.87 -14.23 -4.15
C LYS A 28 11.30 -14.79 -2.78
N PRO A 29 12.54 -15.31 -2.65
CA PRO A 29 13.02 -15.88 -1.39
C PRO A 29 13.02 -14.85 -0.25
N ASP A 30 12.73 -15.33 0.97
CA ASP A 30 12.73 -14.54 2.22
C ASP A 30 11.80 -13.32 2.23
N ARG A 31 10.70 -13.35 1.46
CA ARG A 31 9.71 -12.25 1.42
C ARG A 31 8.41 -12.67 2.09
N LYS A 32 7.87 -11.79 2.94
CA LYS A 32 6.56 -11.99 3.58
C LYS A 32 5.68 -10.77 3.32
N SER A 33 4.41 -10.98 3.01
CA SER A 33 3.39 -9.92 2.94
C SER A 33 2.49 -9.98 4.17
N ALA A 34 2.12 -8.83 4.71
CA ALA A 34 1.04 -8.66 5.67
C ALA A 34 -0.10 -7.85 5.03
N GLY A 35 -1.28 -7.91 5.64
CA GLY A 35 -2.40 -7.06 5.23
C GLY A 35 -3.26 -7.59 4.08
N TYR A 36 -2.99 -8.77 3.54
CA TYR A 36 -3.83 -9.35 2.50
C TYR A 36 -4.99 -10.17 3.09
N TRP A 37 -6.19 -9.86 2.62
CA TRP A 37 -7.37 -10.67 2.81
C TRP A 37 -7.88 -11.13 1.46
N ASP A 38 -8.41 -12.34 1.40
CA ASP A 38 -9.41 -12.64 0.39
C ASP A 38 -10.68 -11.81 0.65
N ALA A 39 -11.53 -11.68 -0.38
CA ALA A 39 -12.73 -10.87 -0.30
C ALA A 39 -13.69 -11.37 0.81
N ALA A 40 -13.73 -12.67 1.08
CA ALA A 40 -14.62 -13.25 2.09
C ALA A 40 -14.25 -12.79 3.50
N LYS A 41 -12.96 -12.85 3.83
CA LYS A 41 -12.44 -12.48 5.14
C LYS A 41 -12.49 -10.97 5.37
N TRP A 42 -12.37 -10.17 4.32
CA TRP A 42 -12.63 -8.72 4.38
C TRP A 42 -14.10 -8.42 4.71
N GLU A 43 -15.04 -9.06 4.02
CA GLU A 43 -16.48 -8.90 4.27
C GLU A 43 -16.89 -9.34 5.69
N GLU A 44 -16.29 -10.41 6.21
CA GLU A 44 -16.49 -10.86 7.58
C GLU A 44 -16.11 -9.78 8.60
N VAL A 45 -14.93 -9.15 8.44
CA VAL A 45 -14.46 -8.12 9.37
C VAL A 45 -15.19 -6.80 9.17
N LYS A 46 -15.64 -6.51 7.95
CA LYS A 46 -16.53 -5.38 7.67
C LYS A 46 -17.84 -5.47 8.45
N ARG A 47 -18.41 -6.68 8.60
CA ARG A 47 -19.61 -6.92 9.42
C ARG A 47 -19.41 -6.74 10.91
N GLN A 48 -18.18 -6.88 11.40
CA GLN A 48 -17.84 -6.68 12.82
C GLN A 48 -17.69 -5.20 13.21
N GLY A 49 -17.77 -4.29 12.23
CA GLY A 49 -17.76 -2.84 12.44
C GLY A 49 -16.37 -2.20 12.45
N ASP A 50 -16.36 -0.87 12.55
CA ASP A 50 -15.16 -0.04 12.33
C ASP A 50 -14.03 -0.34 13.33
N GLU A 51 -14.34 -0.64 14.60
CA GLU A 51 -13.33 -0.97 15.61
C GLU A 51 -12.64 -2.32 15.34
N ALA A 52 -13.38 -3.29 14.78
CA ALA A 52 -12.78 -4.56 14.38
C ALA A 52 -11.79 -4.36 13.23
N ILE A 53 -12.14 -3.53 12.26
CA ILE A 53 -11.28 -3.19 11.13
C ILE A 53 -10.02 -2.46 11.60
N LYS A 54 -10.14 -1.44 12.46
CA LYS A 54 -8.97 -0.74 13.04
C LYS A 54 -8.03 -1.68 13.79
N ARG A 55 -8.58 -2.51 14.69
CA ARG A 55 -7.78 -3.50 15.45
C ARG A 55 -7.05 -4.43 14.51
N TRP A 56 -7.73 -4.87 13.46
CA TRP A 56 -7.11 -5.73 12.48
C TRP A 56 -5.99 -5.02 11.71
N ILE A 57 -6.22 -3.79 11.22
CA ILE A 57 -5.20 -3.02 10.47
C ILE A 57 -3.96 -2.85 11.35
N ASN A 58 -4.15 -2.53 12.64
CA ASN A 58 -3.06 -2.42 13.60
C ASN A 58 -2.27 -3.72 13.75
N ASN A 59 -2.96 -4.86 13.83
CA ASN A 59 -2.30 -6.18 13.92
C ASN A 59 -1.55 -6.53 12.64
N ALA A 60 -2.11 -6.18 11.48
CA ALA A 60 -1.49 -6.44 10.18
C ALA A 60 -0.26 -5.55 9.92
N LEU A 61 -0.28 -4.30 10.39
CA LEU A 61 0.87 -3.39 10.34
C LEU A 61 1.97 -3.78 11.35
N SER A 62 1.61 -4.47 12.43
CA SER A 62 2.57 -4.88 13.45
C SER A 62 3.70 -5.76 12.89
N GLY A 63 4.95 -5.39 13.20
CA GLY A 63 6.14 -6.09 12.73
C GLY A 63 6.42 -5.93 11.23
N THR A 64 5.77 -4.99 10.55
CA THR A 64 6.13 -4.60 9.18
C THR A 64 7.18 -3.49 9.19
N SER A 65 7.94 -3.39 8.10
CA SER A 65 8.95 -2.34 7.91
C SER A 65 8.56 -1.32 6.86
N VAL A 66 7.73 -1.73 5.90
CA VAL A 66 7.30 -0.89 4.77
C VAL A 66 5.81 -1.08 4.50
N THR A 67 5.14 0.03 4.22
CA THR A 67 3.77 0.07 3.70
C THR A 67 3.79 0.51 2.24
N VAL A 68 3.25 -0.33 1.36
CA VAL A 68 3.08 -0.07 -0.07
C VAL A 68 1.63 0.29 -0.33
N VAL A 69 1.37 1.50 -0.79
CA VAL A 69 0.04 1.96 -1.17
C VAL A 69 -0.17 1.70 -2.66
N LEU A 70 -1.09 0.79 -3.01
CA LEU A 70 -1.40 0.44 -4.39
C LEU A 70 -2.55 1.33 -4.90
N ILE A 71 -2.21 2.25 -5.78
CA ILE A 71 -3.05 3.37 -6.20
C ILE A 71 -3.81 2.99 -7.47
N GLY A 72 -5.05 2.53 -7.28
CA GLY A 72 -6.09 2.41 -8.31
C GLY A 72 -6.90 3.70 -8.43
N ALA A 73 -7.91 3.69 -9.30
CA ALA A 73 -8.71 4.87 -9.63
C ALA A 73 -9.41 5.52 -8.41
N GLU A 74 -9.82 4.70 -7.44
CA GLU A 74 -10.61 5.12 -6.27
C GLU A 74 -9.88 4.95 -4.93
N THR A 75 -8.62 4.56 -4.92
CA THR A 75 -7.90 4.26 -3.66
C THR A 75 -7.85 5.46 -2.72
N ASN A 76 -7.71 6.67 -3.25
CA ASN A 76 -7.63 7.92 -2.49
C ASN A 76 -8.91 8.29 -1.72
N SER A 77 -10.07 7.75 -2.09
CA SER A 77 -11.34 8.08 -1.40
C SER A 77 -11.69 7.09 -0.29
N ARG A 78 -10.81 6.14 0.02
CA ARG A 78 -11.11 5.02 0.93
C ARG A 78 -10.63 5.31 2.34
N LYS A 79 -11.58 5.40 3.27
CA LYS A 79 -11.35 5.67 4.71
C LYS A 79 -10.28 4.79 5.36
N TRP A 80 -10.16 3.54 4.93
CA TRP A 80 -9.18 2.60 5.49
C TRP A 80 -7.78 2.81 4.97
N VAL A 81 -7.63 3.30 3.73
CA VAL A 81 -6.33 3.68 3.16
C VAL A 81 -5.76 4.86 3.95
N ASP A 82 -6.60 5.84 4.26
CA ASP A 82 -6.24 6.98 5.10
C ASP A 82 -5.76 6.53 6.49
N TYR A 83 -6.51 5.63 7.14
CA TYR A 83 -6.12 5.07 8.43
C TYR A 83 -4.81 4.28 8.36
N GLU A 84 -4.59 3.51 7.29
CA GLU A 84 -3.38 2.72 7.07
C GLU A 84 -2.15 3.62 6.87
N ILE A 85 -2.27 4.71 6.10
CA ILE A 85 -1.20 5.70 5.89
C ILE A 85 -0.86 6.39 7.22
N GLU A 86 -1.87 6.89 7.93
CA GLU A 86 -1.69 7.55 9.22
C GLU A 86 -0.98 6.61 10.22
N ARG A 87 -1.45 5.36 10.31
CA ARG A 87 -0.88 4.40 11.26
C ARG A 87 0.53 3.98 10.87
N SER A 88 0.79 3.79 9.58
CA SER A 88 2.12 3.47 9.04
C SER A 88 3.14 4.55 9.37
N LYS A 89 2.76 5.83 9.27
CA LYS A 89 3.62 6.93 9.72
C LYS A 89 3.91 6.84 11.21
N LYS A 90 2.87 6.63 12.04
CA LYS A 90 3.00 6.58 13.52
C LYS A 90 3.94 5.46 13.99
N ILE A 91 3.98 4.32 13.30
CA ILE A 91 4.89 3.22 13.64
C ILE A 91 6.27 3.36 12.99
N GLY A 92 6.52 4.41 12.19
CA GLY A 92 7.80 4.63 11.52
C GLY A 92 8.09 3.62 10.41
N ASN A 93 7.07 3.19 9.67
CA ASN A 93 7.29 2.39 8.47
C ASN A 93 7.82 3.28 7.33
N GLY A 94 8.66 2.71 6.48
CA GLY A 94 8.87 3.25 5.14
C GLY A 94 7.57 3.21 4.35
N MET A 95 7.34 4.20 3.49
CA MET A 95 6.15 4.22 2.64
C MET A 95 6.53 4.47 1.18
N LEU A 96 5.78 3.87 0.27
CA LEU A 96 5.86 4.14 -1.17
C LEU A 96 4.52 3.87 -1.84
N GLY A 97 4.29 4.56 -2.96
CA GLY A 97 3.08 4.44 -3.77
C GLY A 97 3.36 3.68 -5.05
N ILE A 98 2.42 2.85 -5.52
CA ILE A 98 2.50 2.19 -6.82
C ILE A 98 1.16 2.32 -7.51
N TYR A 99 1.11 3.06 -8.62
CA TYR A 99 -0.03 3.09 -9.50
C TYR A 99 -0.25 1.72 -10.15
N ILE A 100 -1.47 1.21 -10.05
CA ILE A 100 -1.86 -0.11 -10.59
C ILE A 100 -2.87 -0.01 -11.74
N HIS A 101 -3.28 1.19 -12.14
CA HIS A 101 -4.27 1.41 -13.21
C HIS A 101 -3.86 0.82 -14.57
N ASN A 102 -2.55 0.74 -14.86
CA ASN A 102 -2.06 0.12 -16.10
C ASN A 102 -2.07 -1.42 -16.06
N ILE A 103 -2.29 -2.04 -14.88
CA ILE A 103 -2.45 -3.49 -14.76
C ILE A 103 -3.80 -3.88 -15.34
N ARG A 104 -3.78 -4.87 -16.22
CA ARG A 104 -5.00 -5.42 -16.81
C ARG A 104 -5.77 -6.25 -15.80
N ASP A 105 -7.09 -6.09 -15.77
CA ASP A 105 -7.98 -6.99 -15.04
C ASP A 105 -8.21 -8.32 -15.79
N GLN A 106 -9.08 -9.18 -15.23
CA GLN A 106 -9.49 -10.45 -15.83
C GLN A 106 -10.06 -10.31 -17.25
N SER A 107 -10.67 -9.16 -17.56
CA SER A 107 -11.25 -8.84 -18.87
C SER A 107 -10.25 -8.15 -19.80
N ARG A 108 -8.96 -8.11 -19.42
CA ARG A 108 -7.84 -7.47 -20.13
C ARG A 108 -7.94 -5.94 -20.23
N ASN A 109 -8.78 -5.30 -19.42
CA ASN A 109 -8.97 -3.85 -19.43
C ASN A 109 -8.01 -3.15 -18.47
N ARG A 110 -7.48 -2.00 -18.90
CA ARG A 110 -6.80 -1.05 -18.02
C ARG A 110 -7.83 -0.18 -17.31
N ASP A 111 -7.40 0.40 -16.20
CA ASP A 111 -8.21 1.33 -15.42
C ASP A 111 -7.76 2.78 -15.61
N THR A 112 -8.53 3.73 -15.09
CA THR A 112 -8.15 5.14 -15.02
C THR A 112 -7.13 5.39 -13.91
N LYS A 113 -6.22 6.34 -14.13
CA LYS A 113 -5.23 6.74 -13.12
C LYS A 113 -5.94 7.44 -11.97
N GLY A 114 -5.77 6.90 -10.76
CA GLY A 114 -6.29 7.52 -9.54
C GLY A 114 -5.46 8.71 -9.06
N LYS A 115 -5.99 9.41 -8.06
CA LYS A 115 -5.26 10.45 -7.33
C LYS A 115 -4.25 9.80 -6.37
N ASN A 116 -3.10 10.45 -6.16
CA ASN A 116 -2.12 9.97 -5.20
C ASN A 116 -2.57 10.28 -3.76
N PRO A 117 -2.76 9.27 -2.89
CA PRO A 117 -3.05 9.51 -1.47
C PRO A 117 -2.05 10.43 -0.79
N PHE A 118 -0.78 10.37 -1.16
CA PHE A 118 0.27 11.18 -0.52
C PHE A 118 0.18 12.68 -0.82
N ASP A 119 -0.58 13.11 -1.82
CA ASP A 119 -0.79 14.54 -2.11
C ASP A 119 -1.74 15.20 -1.09
N TYR A 120 -2.46 14.39 -0.29
CA TYR A 120 -3.47 14.87 0.66
C TYR A 120 -3.02 14.77 2.13
N TRP A 121 -1.87 14.15 2.37
CA TRP A 121 -1.28 14.00 3.70
C TRP A 121 -0.06 14.90 3.85
N TYR A 122 0.08 15.54 5.01
CA TYR A 122 1.24 16.37 5.33
C TYR A 122 1.60 16.29 6.81
N THR A 123 2.86 16.55 7.13
CA THR A 123 3.28 16.93 8.48
C THR A 123 3.47 18.45 8.55
N THR A 124 3.26 19.02 9.72
CA THR A 124 3.57 20.43 9.98
C THR A 124 4.74 20.48 10.97
N GLU A 125 5.85 21.06 10.56
CA GLU A 125 7.02 21.31 11.40
C GLU A 125 7.39 22.80 11.24
N ASN A 126 7.51 23.52 12.35
CA ASN A 126 7.79 24.97 12.36
C ASN A 126 6.87 25.77 11.41
N GLU A 127 5.56 25.50 11.47
CA GLU A 127 4.52 26.11 10.61
C GLU A 127 4.64 25.80 9.11
N GLN A 128 5.66 25.03 8.70
CA GLN A 128 5.83 24.60 7.32
C GLN A 128 5.18 23.23 7.09
N LYS A 129 4.37 23.16 6.03
CA LYS A 129 3.75 21.92 5.58
C LYS A 129 4.70 21.15 4.67
N THR A 130 4.98 19.90 5.02
CA THR A 130 5.69 18.94 4.17
C THR A 130 4.73 17.82 3.79
N TYR A 131 4.35 17.77 2.52
CA TYR A 131 3.45 16.76 1.99
C TYR A 131 4.11 15.40 1.90
N TYR A 132 3.31 14.33 2.03
CA TYR A 132 3.83 12.97 1.98
C TYR A 132 4.35 12.65 0.57
N SER A 133 3.83 13.29 -0.47
CA SER A 133 4.31 13.12 -1.84
C SER A 133 5.72 13.66 -2.08
N SER A 134 6.22 14.56 -1.22
CA SER A 134 7.64 14.94 -1.23
C SER A 134 8.53 14.02 -0.39
N LEU A 135 7.95 13.25 0.53
CA LEU A 135 8.67 12.33 1.42
C LEU A 135 8.77 10.91 0.88
N TYR A 136 7.76 10.46 0.13
CA TYR A 136 7.64 9.07 -0.32
C TYR A 136 7.56 8.97 -1.83
N SER A 137 8.36 8.06 -2.39
CA SER A 137 8.38 7.83 -3.82
C SER A 137 7.09 7.16 -4.30
N THR A 138 6.62 7.58 -5.48
CA THR A 138 5.46 7.00 -6.16
C THR A 138 5.90 6.49 -7.54
N TYR A 139 5.54 5.26 -7.86
CA TYR A 139 5.89 4.55 -9.09
C TYR A 139 4.64 4.13 -9.86
N ASP A 140 4.78 3.69 -11.10
CA ASP A 140 3.77 2.97 -11.87
C ASP A 140 4.22 1.53 -12.12
N TRP A 141 3.35 0.57 -11.81
CA TRP A 141 3.70 -0.84 -11.91
C TRP A 141 4.15 -1.26 -13.31
N VAL A 142 3.51 -0.74 -14.36
CA VAL A 142 3.78 -1.14 -15.74
C VAL A 142 4.87 -0.28 -16.34
N ASN A 143 4.78 1.05 -16.19
CA ASN A 143 5.69 1.96 -16.86
C ASN A 143 7.09 1.98 -16.22
N ASP A 144 7.20 1.68 -14.92
CA ASP A 144 8.48 1.66 -14.20
C ASP A 144 9.02 0.22 -14.00
N ASP A 145 8.53 -0.76 -14.75
CA ASP A 145 8.97 -2.16 -14.70
C ASP A 145 8.92 -2.77 -13.28
N GLY A 146 7.73 -2.71 -12.65
CA GLY A 146 7.52 -3.14 -11.27
C GLY A 146 7.86 -4.61 -11.02
N TYR A 147 7.77 -5.48 -12.02
CA TYR A 147 8.14 -6.89 -11.90
C TYR A 147 9.60 -7.08 -11.46
N ASN A 148 10.50 -6.28 -12.03
CA ASN A 148 11.93 -6.33 -11.70
C ASN A 148 12.29 -5.38 -10.54
N ASN A 149 11.61 -4.23 -10.44
CA ASN A 149 12.04 -3.14 -9.57
C ASN A 149 11.40 -3.12 -8.17
N LEU A 150 10.29 -3.84 -7.95
CA LEU A 150 9.55 -3.83 -6.67
C LEU A 150 10.45 -4.08 -5.45
N GLY A 151 11.41 -5.01 -5.58
CA GLY A 151 12.37 -5.32 -4.52
C GLY A 151 13.24 -4.13 -4.14
N GLY A 152 13.73 -3.39 -5.14
CA GLY A 152 14.57 -2.21 -4.95
C GLY A 152 13.78 -1.05 -4.33
N TRP A 153 12.56 -0.81 -4.80
CA TRP A 153 11.70 0.25 -4.25
C TRP A 153 11.39 0.05 -2.76
N ILE A 154 11.01 -1.17 -2.38
CA ILE A 154 10.76 -1.51 -0.98
C ILE A 154 12.03 -1.41 -0.14
N ALA A 155 13.17 -1.86 -0.67
CA ALA A 155 14.45 -1.74 0.04
C ALA A 155 14.85 -0.28 0.27
N LYS A 156 14.64 0.59 -0.74
CA LYS A 156 14.87 2.03 -0.63
C LYS A 156 13.95 2.65 0.43
N ALA A 157 12.65 2.39 0.37
CA ALA A 157 11.69 2.93 1.34
C ALA A 157 12.01 2.48 2.79
N ALA A 158 12.44 1.24 2.99
CA ALA A 158 12.90 0.76 4.30
C ALA A 158 14.13 1.52 4.78
N LYS A 159 15.14 1.68 3.91
CA LYS A 159 16.37 2.41 4.22
C LYS A 159 16.09 3.88 4.58
N ASP A 160 15.25 4.55 3.81
CA ASP A 160 14.87 5.95 4.04
C ASP A 160 14.16 6.13 5.40
N ALA A 161 13.49 5.08 5.91
CA ALA A 161 12.85 5.05 7.21
C ALA A 161 13.72 4.47 8.35
N GLY A 162 14.99 4.12 8.08
CA GLY A 162 15.90 3.55 9.08
C GLY A 162 15.53 2.13 9.55
N ARG A 163 14.90 1.31 8.69
CA ARG A 163 14.45 -0.05 8.98
C ARG A 163 15.29 -1.15 8.31
#